data_AF-A0A1V6NUZ2-F1
#
_entry.id   AF-A0A1V6NUZ2-F1
#
_cell.length_a   1.000
_cell.length_b   1.000
_cell.length_c   1.000
_cell.angle_alpha   90.00
_cell.angle_beta   90.00
_cell.angle_gamma   90.00
#
_symmetry.space_group_name_H-M   'P 1'
#
loop_
_entity.id
_entity.type
_entity.pdbx_description
1 polymer ?
#
loop_
_entity_poly.entity_id
_entity_poly.type
_entity_poly.pdbx_seq_one_letter_code
_entity_poly.pdbx_strand_id
1 'polypeptide(L)'
;MFGYIPSQMCIITRDRQTNPYTYASMVEARQTLDDLLNRIHCLEQYYNIQSVPDISSTQLKIRTDLSLWRKTFSATDFLDNPTTPQDQFGSTLLRVYHEMATIMASVVLSYDEMVFDAYTENFTAVITGFHELRESWCAVKHNQDFVKVMKSPDCGGAEFTVESGFVPPVYYTTLECRVSRIRRQAMRTLRSAPHREGVWNGPLLADALEEVVFMAEGCFYGDEGFEESGSLTGSDLNLPDVPELARIEC
;
A
#
# COMPACT_ATOMS: atom_id res chain seq x y z
N MET A 1 12.63 9.37 16.35
CA MET A 1 12.34 9.98 17.66
C MET A 1 10.85 10.27 17.69
N PHE A 2 10.04 9.24 17.91
CA PHE A 2 8.59 9.41 17.97
C PHE A 2 8.23 9.77 19.41
N GLY A 3 7.76 11.01 19.59
CA GLY A 3 7.30 11.52 20.87
C GLY A 3 6.11 10.71 21.38
N TYR A 4 6.04 10.55 22.70
CA TYR A 4 4.95 9.91 23.42
C TYR A 4 3.59 10.49 23.01
N ILE A 5 2.75 9.67 22.36
CA ILE A 5 1.35 10.02 22.06
C ILE A 5 0.51 9.58 23.26
N PRO A 6 -0.16 10.50 23.99
CA PRO A 6 -0.97 10.14 25.15
C PRO A 6 -2.13 9.21 24.76
N SER A 7 -2.38 8.20 25.60
CA SER A 7 -3.35 7.11 25.42
C SER A 7 -4.82 7.53 25.27
N GLN A 8 -5.12 8.83 25.29
CA GLN A 8 -6.47 9.39 25.23
C GLN A 8 -6.81 10.06 23.88
N MET A 9 -5.95 9.93 22.86
CA MET A 9 -6.07 10.70 21.62
C MET A 9 -6.20 9.87 20.33
N CYS A 10 -6.67 8.62 20.39
CA CYS A 10 -7.17 7.91 19.21
C CYS A 10 -8.68 7.62 19.32
N ILE A 11 -9.46 8.63 19.74
CA ILE A 11 -10.83 8.79 19.26
C ILE A 11 -10.79 9.93 18.24
N ILE A 12 -10.21 9.69 17.05
CA ILE A 12 -10.53 10.52 15.90
C ILE A 12 -11.79 9.95 15.28
N THR A 13 -12.91 10.05 16.00
CA THR A 13 -14.21 10.18 15.33
C THR A 13 -14.26 11.61 14.82
N ARG A 14 -13.49 11.91 13.76
CA ARG A 14 -13.97 12.90 12.81
C ARG A 14 -15.14 12.22 12.12
N ASP A 15 -16.33 12.38 12.68
CA ASP A 15 -17.55 12.18 11.92
C ASP A 15 -17.41 13.05 10.67
N ARG A 16 -17.10 12.40 9.54
CA ARG A 16 -17.14 13.10 8.27
C ARG A 16 -18.60 13.48 8.07
N GLN A 17 -18.86 14.78 8.14
CA GLN A 17 -20.03 15.34 7.50
C GLN A 17 -20.07 14.78 6.08
N THR A 18 -21.10 14.01 5.82
CA THR A 18 -21.52 13.52 4.52
C THR A 18 -21.39 14.63 3.49
N ASN A 19 -20.34 14.64 2.68
CA ASN A 19 -20.27 15.49 1.50
C ASN A 19 -20.30 14.59 0.26
N PRO A 20 -21.40 14.54 -0.51
CA PRO A 20 -21.62 13.46 -1.47
C PRO A 20 -20.92 13.62 -2.83
N TYR A 21 -20.05 14.61 -3.06
CA TYR A 21 -19.74 14.99 -4.44
C TYR A 21 -18.28 15.36 -4.69
N THR A 22 -17.37 14.38 -4.64
CA THR A 22 -15.95 14.50 -5.09
C THR A 22 -14.98 15.17 -4.11
N TYR A 23 -13.68 15.00 -4.35
CA TYR A 23 -12.62 15.73 -3.65
C TYR A 23 -12.31 17.05 -4.37
N ALA A 24 -12.10 18.13 -3.61
CA ALA A 24 -11.73 19.42 -4.17
C ALA A 24 -10.30 19.43 -4.74
N SER A 25 -9.43 18.53 -4.27
CA SER A 25 -8.06 18.40 -4.77
C SER A 25 -7.48 17.02 -4.49
N MET A 26 -6.38 16.69 -5.20
CA MET A 26 -5.60 15.48 -4.92
C MET A 26 -4.97 15.49 -3.52
N VAL A 27 -4.64 16.68 -3.01
CA VAL A 27 -4.13 16.87 -1.64
C VAL A 27 -5.18 16.44 -0.62
N GLU A 28 -6.43 16.87 -0.79
CA GLU A 28 -7.53 16.50 0.10
C GLU A 28 -7.79 14.99 0.05
N ALA A 29 -7.87 14.41 -1.15
CA ALA A 29 -8.03 12.97 -1.32
C ALA A 29 -6.95 12.20 -0.54
N ARG A 30 -5.69 12.64 -0.67
CA ARG A 30 -4.56 12.06 0.01
C ARG A 30 -4.60 12.19 1.52
N GLN A 31 -4.74 13.40 2.05
CA GLN A 31 -4.80 13.64 3.51
C GLN A 31 -5.84 12.75 4.18
N THR A 32 -6.93 12.50 3.46
CA THR A 32 -8.02 11.70 3.99
C THR A 32 -7.82 10.19 3.85
N LEU A 33 -6.93 9.75 2.96
CA LEU A 33 -6.41 8.38 2.94
C LEU A 33 -5.36 8.17 4.04
N ASP A 34 -4.49 9.16 4.26
CA ASP A 34 -3.50 9.15 5.34
C ASP A 34 -4.17 9.06 6.72
N ASP A 35 -5.30 9.77 6.93
CA ASP A 35 -6.14 9.62 8.12
C ASP A 35 -6.65 8.18 8.30
N LEU A 36 -7.11 7.53 7.22
CA LEU A 36 -7.57 6.14 7.27
C LEU A 36 -6.44 5.17 7.60
N LEU A 37 -5.25 5.36 7.01
CA LEU A 37 -4.06 4.57 7.35
C LEU A 37 -3.68 4.75 8.82
N ASN A 38 -3.67 5.97 9.34
CA ASN A 38 -3.37 6.22 10.75
C ASN A 38 -4.38 5.54 11.68
N ARG A 39 -5.67 5.54 11.33
CA ARG A 39 -6.71 4.83 12.07
C ARG A 39 -6.50 3.31 12.08
N ILE A 40 -6.05 2.73 10.96
CA ILE A 40 -5.70 1.31 10.87
C ILE A 40 -4.52 0.99 11.80
N HIS A 41 -3.43 1.75 11.74
CA HIS A 41 -2.26 1.55 12.60
C HIS A 41 -2.61 1.72 14.09
N CYS A 42 -3.45 2.71 14.44
CA CYS A 42 -3.97 2.82 15.80
C CYS A 42 -4.70 1.53 16.20
N LEU A 43 -5.64 1.04 15.37
CA LEU A 43 -6.41 -0.17 15.66
C LEU A 43 -5.49 -1.39 15.87
N GLU A 44 -4.50 -1.58 15.01
CA GLU A 44 -3.49 -2.64 15.12
C GLU A 44 -2.71 -2.55 16.43
N GLN A 45 -2.20 -1.36 16.77
CA GLN A 45 -1.44 -1.14 18.01
C GLN A 45 -2.30 -1.41 19.25
N TYR A 46 -3.57 -0.98 19.25
CA TYR A 46 -4.47 -1.24 20.36
C TYR A 46 -4.84 -2.70 20.47
N TYR A 47 -5.13 -3.36 19.36
CA TYR A 47 -5.42 -4.80 19.32
C TYR A 47 -4.30 -5.63 19.97
N ASN A 48 -3.04 -5.23 19.75
CA ASN A 48 -1.87 -5.91 20.30
C ASN A 48 -1.59 -5.63 21.79
N ILE A 49 -2.05 -4.49 22.34
CA ILE A 49 -1.64 -4.03 23.69
C ILE A 49 -2.80 -4.05 24.72
N GLN A 50 -4.07 -3.90 24.31
CA GLN A 50 -5.22 -3.84 25.21
C GLN A 50 -6.52 -4.39 24.58
N SER A 51 -7.39 -4.99 25.41
CA SER A 51 -8.77 -5.31 25.01
C SER A 51 -9.61 -4.03 24.98
N VAL A 52 -9.68 -3.38 23.82
CA VAL A 52 -10.57 -2.23 23.60
C VAL A 52 -12.00 -2.74 23.39
N PRO A 53 -13.02 -2.16 24.05
CA PRO A 53 -14.40 -2.43 23.70
C PRO A 53 -14.67 -1.99 22.25
N ASP A 54 -15.33 -2.83 21.46
CA ASP A 54 -15.85 -2.49 20.12
C ASP A 54 -14.80 -2.40 18.98
N ILE A 55 -13.71 -3.17 19.04
CA ILE A 55 -12.70 -3.29 17.95
C ILE A 55 -13.31 -3.66 16.60
N SER A 56 -14.29 -4.57 16.57
CA SER A 56 -14.91 -5.05 15.32
C SER A 56 -15.76 -3.97 14.65
N SER A 57 -16.49 -3.16 15.43
CA SER A 57 -17.23 -1.99 14.92
C SER A 57 -16.27 -0.90 14.42
N THR A 58 -15.15 -0.70 15.12
CA THR A 58 -14.11 0.23 14.65
C THR A 58 -13.53 -0.22 13.32
N GLN A 59 -13.21 -1.51 13.17
CA GLN A 59 -12.77 -2.09 11.89
C GLN A 59 -13.83 -1.91 10.79
N LEU A 60 -15.10 -2.21 11.09
CA LEU A 60 -16.20 -2.05 10.13
C LEU A 60 -16.36 -0.60 9.65
N LYS A 61 -16.24 0.37 10.56
CA LYS A 61 -16.28 1.80 10.22
C LYS A 61 -15.13 2.18 9.28
N ILE A 62 -13.90 1.75 9.58
CA ILE A 62 -12.73 2.02 8.72
C ILE A 62 -12.94 1.42 7.31
N ARG A 63 -13.41 0.17 7.21
CA ARG A 63 -13.68 -0.48 5.92
C ARG A 63 -14.78 0.24 5.14
N THR A 64 -15.82 0.71 5.83
CA THR A 64 -16.90 1.51 5.23
C THR A 64 -16.36 2.83 4.70
N ASP A 65 -15.53 3.52 5.47
CA ASP A 65 -14.93 4.79 5.08
C ASP A 65 -13.94 4.62 3.91
N LEU A 66 -13.18 3.53 3.84
CA LEU A 66 -12.33 3.19 2.69
C LEU A 66 -13.15 2.93 1.43
N SER A 67 -14.29 2.25 1.55
CA SER A 67 -15.22 2.05 0.43
C SER A 67 -15.80 3.39 -0.05
N LEU A 68 -16.18 4.25 0.88
CA LEU A 68 -16.66 5.60 0.58
C LEU A 68 -15.57 6.45 -0.08
N TRP A 69 -14.35 6.42 0.47
CA TRP A 69 -13.18 7.09 -0.10
C TRP A 69 -12.99 6.70 -1.56
N ARG A 70 -13.06 5.40 -1.88
CA ARG A 70 -12.90 4.92 -3.27
C ARG A 70 -13.99 5.43 -4.20
N LYS A 71 -15.24 5.45 -3.75
CA LYS A 71 -16.38 5.98 -4.51
C LYS A 71 -16.22 7.47 -4.78
N THR A 72 -15.89 8.25 -3.74
CA THR A 72 -15.66 9.70 -3.86
C THR A 72 -14.47 10.00 -4.77
N PHE A 73 -13.38 9.25 -4.62
CA PHE A 73 -12.18 9.40 -5.44
C PHE A 73 -12.53 9.17 -6.91
N SER A 74 -13.15 8.03 -7.22
CA SER A 74 -13.53 7.66 -8.59
C SER A 74 -14.51 8.62 -9.26
N ALA A 75 -15.31 9.35 -8.48
CA ALA A 75 -16.26 10.34 -8.99
C ALA A 75 -15.61 11.72 -9.25
N THR A 76 -14.34 11.92 -8.92
CA THR A 76 -13.69 13.24 -8.96
C THR A 76 -13.12 13.56 -10.35
N ASP A 77 -13.54 14.70 -10.92
CA ASP A 77 -13.30 15.08 -12.32
C ASP A 77 -11.82 15.15 -12.76
N PHE A 78 -10.87 15.44 -11.87
CA PHE A 78 -9.44 15.43 -12.23
C PHE A 78 -8.90 14.02 -12.55
N LEU A 79 -9.69 12.97 -12.34
CA LEU A 79 -9.38 11.61 -12.78
C LEU A 79 -9.76 11.33 -14.23
N ASP A 80 -10.82 11.96 -14.74
CA ASP A 80 -11.35 11.72 -16.08
C ASP A 80 -10.60 12.52 -17.16
N ASN A 81 -9.90 13.57 -16.76
CA ASN A 81 -9.00 14.34 -17.62
C ASN A 81 -7.68 14.63 -16.89
N PRO A 82 -6.75 13.65 -16.77
CA PRO A 82 -5.42 13.92 -16.23
C PRO A 82 -4.72 14.91 -17.17
N THR A 83 -4.77 16.19 -16.81
CA THR A 83 -4.20 17.29 -17.61
C THR A 83 -2.68 17.22 -17.67
N THR A 84 -2.07 16.55 -16.69
CA THR A 84 -0.61 16.44 -16.57
C THR A 84 -0.15 15.03 -16.19
N PRO A 85 1.05 14.60 -16.61
CA PRO A 85 1.63 13.33 -16.15
C PRO A 85 1.84 13.27 -14.62
N GLN A 86 1.92 14.42 -13.94
CA GLN A 86 1.95 14.51 -12.48
C GLN A 86 0.62 14.09 -11.85
N ASP A 87 -0.50 14.51 -12.43
CA ASP A 87 -1.83 14.13 -11.96
C ASP A 87 -2.06 12.63 -12.12
N GLN A 88 -1.61 12.06 -13.26
CA GLN A 88 -1.65 10.61 -13.47
C GLN A 88 -0.81 9.88 -12.41
N PHE A 89 0.43 10.33 -12.18
CA PHE A 89 1.30 9.74 -11.17
C PHE A 89 0.67 9.76 -9.78
N GLY A 90 0.18 10.93 -9.34
CA GLY A 90 -0.44 11.07 -8.03
C GLY A 90 -1.73 10.25 -7.89
N SER A 91 -2.54 10.18 -8.95
CA SER A 91 -3.75 9.35 -8.96
C SER A 91 -3.45 7.87 -8.81
N THR A 92 -2.52 7.33 -9.60
CA THR A 92 -2.12 5.92 -9.50
C THR A 92 -1.53 5.62 -8.13
N LEU A 93 -0.71 6.52 -7.57
CA LEU A 93 -0.15 6.31 -6.23
C LEU A 93 -1.22 6.22 -5.16
N LEU A 94 -2.23 7.11 -5.19
CA LEU A 94 -3.34 7.06 -4.24
C LEU A 94 -4.18 5.77 -4.38
N ARG A 95 -4.36 5.27 -5.60
CA ARG A 95 -5.02 3.96 -5.81
C ARG A 95 -4.22 2.83 -5.18
N VAL A 96 -2.90 2.79 -5.40
CA VAL A 96 -2.01 1.77 -4.81
C VAL A 96 -2.08 1.79 -3.28
N TYR A 97 -2.04 2.97 -2.65
CA TYR A 97 -2.20 3.08 -1.21
C TYR A 97 -3.58 2.67 -0.72
N HIS A 98 -4.63 2.95 -1.48
CA HIS A 98 -5.99 2.52 -1.16
C HIS A 98 -6.14 1.00 -1.19
N GLU A 99 -5.54 0.33 -2.17
CA GLU A 99 -5.52 -1.14 -2.23
C GLU A 99 -4.83 -1.71 -0.98
N MET A 100 -3.63 -1.22 -0.64
CA MET A 100 -2.92 -1.63 0.59
C MET A 100 -3.76 -1.39 1.84
N ALA A 101 -4.32 -0.19 2.02
CA ALA A 101 -5.15 0.16 3.18
C ALA A 101 -6.38 -0.74 3.30
N THR A 102 -6.97 -1.15 2.18
CA THR A 102 -8.11 -2.07 2.13
C THR A 102 -7.74 -3.45 2.67
N ILE A 103 -6.56 -3.97 2.30
CA ILE A 103 -6.04 -5.23 2.85
C ILE A 103 -5.82 -5.08 4.35
N MET A 104 -4.99 -4.09 4.76
CA MET A 104 -4.65 -3.87 6.16
C MET A 104 -5.89 -3.74 7.05
N ALA A 105 -6.86 -2.90 6.68
CA ALA A 105 -8.08 -2.72 7.46
C ALA A 105 -8.93 -4.00 7.56
N SER A 106 -8.89 -4.86 6.55
CA SER A 106 -9.71 -6.06 6.53
C SER A 106 -9.08 -7.21 7.32
N VAL A 107 -7.75 -7.24 7.42
CA VAL A 107 -7.01 -8.31 8.11
C VAL A 107 -6.55 -7.94 9.52
N VAL A 108 -6.61 -6.66 9.92
CA VAL A 108 -6.07 -6.16 11.21
C VAL A 108 -6.51 -6.89 12.48
N LEU A 109 -7.65 -7.59 12.47
CA LEU A 109 -8.16 -8.38 13.61
C LEU A 109 -7.99 -9.90 13.42
N SER A 110 -7.31 -10.34 12.36
CA SER A 110 -7.01 -11.74 12.07
C SER A 110 -5.63 -12.11 12.61
N TYR A 111 -5.52 -13.30 13.18
CA TYR A 111 -4.22 -13.95 13.45
C TYR A 111 -3.87 -14.99 12.38
N ASP A 112 -4.83 -15.33 11.52
CA ASP A 112 -4.63 -16.34 10.48
C ASP A 112 -4.10 -15.68 9.21
N GLU A 113 -2.91 -16.06 8.78
CA GLU A 113 -2.27 -15.60 7.54
C GLU A 113 -3.06 -16.03 6.29
N MET A 114 -3.84 -17.12 6.34
CA MET A 114 -4.65 -17.58 5.21
C MET A 114 -5.68 -16.52 4.78
N VAL A 115 -6.00 -15.55 5.65
CA VAL A 115 -6.89 -14.42 5.34
C VAL A 115 -6.39 -13.59 4.15
N PHE A 116 -5.08 -13.56 3.91
CA PHE A 116 -4.48 -12.79 2.81
C PHE A 116 -4.79 -13.39 1.43
N ASP A 117 -5.11 -14.69 1.34
CA ASP A 117 -5.42 -15.37 0.07
C ASP A 117 -6.64 -14.73 -0.62
N ALA A 118 -7.57 -14.17 0.16
CA ALA A 118 -8.75 -13.45 -0.31
C ALA A 118 -8.44 -12.09 -0.99
N TYR A 119 -7.21 -11.59 -0.90
CA TYR A 119 -6.82 -10.25 -1.39
C TYR A 119 -5.81 -10.29 -2.53
N THR A 120 -5.67 -11.43 -3.21
CA THR A 120 -4.78 -11.62 -4.36
C THR A 120 -4.99 -10.55 -5.46
N GLU A 121 -6.23 -10.15 -5.71
CA GLU A 121 -6.56 -9.09 -6.68
C GLU A 121 -6.03 -7.72 -6.23
N ASN A 122 -6.16 -7.38 -4.94
CA ASN A 122 -5.65 -6.12 -4.39
C ASN A 122 -4.11 -6.07 -4.46
N PHE A 123 -3.42 -7.17 -4.11
CA PHE A 123 -1.97 -7.26 -4.26
C PHE A 123 -1.52 -7.14 -5.72
N THR A 124 -2.25 -7.77 -6.65
CA THR A 124 -2.01 -7.63 -8.10
C THR A 124 -2.17 -6.18 -8.56
N ALA A 125 -3.19 -5.48 -8.07
CA ALA A 125 -3.42 -4.08 -8.37
C ALA A 125 -2.29 -3.17 -7.84
N VAL A 126 -1.74 -3.45 -6.65
CA VAL A 126 -0.57 -2.73 -6.11
C VAL A 126 0.63 -2.85 -7.06
N ILE A 127 0.96 -4.06 -7.51
CA ILE A 127 2.12 -4.29 -8.38
C ILE A 127 1.90 -3.74 -9.79
N THR A 128 0.69 -3.88 -10.33
CA THR A 128 0.33 -3.27 -11.62
C THR A 128 0.45 -1.74 -11.55
N GLY A 129 -0.05 -1.13 -10.47
CA GLY A 129 0.09 0.30 -10.23
C GLY A 129 1.54 0.77 -10.12
N PHE A 130 2.45 -0.05 -9.56
CA PHE A 130 3.88 0.27 -9.61
C PHE A 130 4.42 0.38 -11.05
N HIS A 131 4.06 -0.56 -11.93
CA HIS A 131 4.52 -0.52 -13.32
C HIS A 131 4.02 0.75 -14.02
N GLU A 132 2.76 1.13 -13.81
CA GLU A 132 2.18 2.39 -14.31
C GLU A 132 2.91 3.62 -13.74
N LEU A 133 3.23 3.62 -12.43
CA LEU A 133 3.99 4.70 -11.79
C LEU A 133 5.40 4.83 -12.36
N ARG A 134 6.06 3.72 -12.66
CA ARG A 134 7.41 3.70 -13.25
C ARG A 134 7.40 4.28 -14.66
N GLU A 135 6.40 3.92 -15.47
CA GLU A 135 6.21 4.49 -16.80
C GLU A 135 5.92 6.00 -16.72
N SER A 136 5.03 6.39 -15.82
CA SER A 136 4.70 7.81 -15.57
C SER A 136 5.91 8.60 -15.04
N TRP A 137 6.74 8.00 -14.19
CA TRP A 137 7.96 8.62 -13.65
C TRP A 137 8.93 9.03 -14.75
N CYS A 138 9.09 8.17 -15.76
CA CYS A 138 9.91 8.48 -16.94
C CYS A 138 9.45 9.74 -17.67
N ALA A 139 8.16 10.06 -17.66
CA ALA A 139 7.59 11.27 -18.26
C ALA A 139 7.77 12.51 -17.37
N VAL A 140 7.77 12.39 -16.05
CA VAL A 140 7.84 13.52 -15.10
C VAL A 140 9.23 13.82 -14.53
N LYS A 141 10.21 12.90 -14.65
CA LYS A 141 11.55 13.04 -14.04
C LYS A 141 12.34 14.28 -14.46
N HIS A 142 11.98 14.90 -15.58
CA HIS A 142 12.61 16.13 -16.07
C HIS A 142 12.01 17.41 -15.47
N ASN A 143 10.83 17.34 -14.85
CA ASN A 143 10.22 18.46 -14.13
C ASN A 143 10.90 18.62 -12.76
N GLN A 144 11.84 19.55 -12.66
CA GLN A 144 12.63 19.76 -11.44
C GLN A 144 11.79 20.19 -10.25
N ASP A 145 10.73 20.96 -10.46
CA ASP A 145 9.82 21.39 -9.38
C ASP A 145 9.06 20.19 -8.82
N PHE A 146 8.52 19.34 -9.69
CA PHE A 146 7.85 18.10 -9.28
C PHE A 146 8.79 17.14 -8.55
N VAL A 147 10.00 16.93 -9.08
CA VAL A 147 11.01 16.07 -8.46
C VAL A 147 11.46 16.63 -7.10
N LYS A 148 11.60 17.95 -6.97
CA LYS A 148 11.95 18.60 -5.70
C LYS A 148 10.86 18.39 -4.66
N VAL A 149 9.60 18.49 -5.05
CA VAL A 149 8.48 18.27 -4.15
C VAL A 149 8.42 16.81 -3.68
N MET A 150 8.66 15.84 -4.57
CA MET A 150 8.69 14.42 -4.20
C MET A 150 9.88 14.07 -3.29
N LYS A 151 11.00 14.79 -3.38
CA LYS A 151 12.24 14.52 -2.62
C LYS A 151 12.34 15.27 -1.29
N SER A 152 11.45 16.22 -1.00
CA SER A 152 11.57 17.10 0.18
C SER A 152 11.15 16.36 1.47
N PRO A 153 12.05 16.10 2.44
CA PRO A 153 11.72 15.40 3.68
C PRO A 153 11.13 16.31 4.77
N ASP A 154 11.25 17.62 4.60
CA ASP A 154 10.89 18.64 5.60
C ASP A 154 10.41 19.88 4.85
N CYS A 155 9.11 20.20 4.92
CA CYS A 155 8.59 21.53 4.62
C CYS A 155 7.28 21.71 5.37
N GLY A 156 7.34 22.21 6.61
CA GLY A 156 6.20 22.70 7.38
C GLY A 156 5.51 23.91 6.75
N GLY A 157 4.96 23.74 5.55
CA GLY A 157 4.28 24.79 4.79
C GLY A 157 4.02 24.51 3.30
N ALA A 158 4.38 23.37 2.74
CA ALA A 158 4.01 23.00 1.36
C ALA A 158 2.86 21.99 1.36
N GLU A 159 1.75 22.32 0.72
CA GLU A 159 0.51 21.51 0.63
C GLU A 159 0.67 20.18 -0.15
N PHE A 160 1.87 19.82 -0.59
CA PHE A 160 2.12 18.57 -1.30
C PHE A 160 3.48 18.02 -0.91
N THR A 161 3.52 17.03 -0.01
CA THR A 161 4.72 16.21 0.23
C THR A 161 4.31 14.75 0.25
N VAL A 162 4.57 14.00 -0.82
CA VAL A 162 4.41 12.53 -0.85
C VAL A 162 5.52 11.91 0.02
N GLU A 163 5.38 12.03 1.34
CA GLU A 163 6.26 11.39 2.34
C GLU A 163 6.13 9.85 2.34
N SER A 164 5.31 9.32 1.45
CA SER A 164 4.96 7.93 1.29
C SER A 164 4.99 7.66 -0.21
N GLY A 165 6.19 7.40 -0.74
CA GLY A 165 6.36 6.97 -2.13
C GLY A 165 5.81 5.56 -2.34
N PHE A 166 6.22 4.83 -3.36
CA PHE A 166 5.57 3.54 -3.65
C PHE A 166 6.17 2.38 -2.84
N VAL A 167 7.27 2.60 -2.09
CA VAL A 167 7.98 1.51 -1.40
C VAL A 167 7.12 0.83 -0.33
N PRO A 168 6.37 1.52 0.55
CA PRO A 168 5.59 0.85 1.59
C PRO A 168 4.52 -0.13 1.05
N PRO A 169 3.69 0.21 0.04
CA PRO A 169 2.77 -0.74 -0.57
C PRO A 169 3.44 -1.97 -1.17
N VAL A 170 4.59 -1.81 -1.82
CA VAL A 170 5.31 -2.95 -2.41
C VAL A 170 5.99 -3.79 -1.33
N TYR A 171 6.54 -3.17 -0.30
CA TYR A 171 7.07 -3.84 0.89
C TYR A 171 6.00 -4.72 1.53
N TYR A 172 4.83 -4.14 1.81
CA TYR A 172 3.69 -4.85 2.39
C TYR A 172 3.24 -6.01 1.50
N THR A 173 3.18 -5.79 0.18
CA THR A 173 2.85 -6.85 -0.78
C THR A 173 3.88 -7.99 -0.77
N THR A 174 5.17 -7.68 -0.65
CA THR A 174 6.23 -8.70 -0.63
C THR A 174 6.19 -9.52 0.66
N LEU A 175 5.84 -8.88 1.78
CA LEU A 175 5.79 -9.49 3.10
C LEU A 175 4.55 -10.39 3.25
N GLU A 176 3.37 -9.84 2.97
CA GLU A 176 2.07 -10.44 3.35
C GLU A 176 1.40 -11.25 2.24
N CYS A 177 1.68 -10.96 0.97
CA CYS A 177 1.04 -11.71 -0.12
C CYS A 177 1.54 -13.15 -0.09
N ARG A 178 0.63 -14.11 -0.20
CA ARG A 178 0.98 -15.54 -0.16
C ARG A 178 1.16 -16.18 -1.54
N VAL A 179 0.88 -15.43 -2.60
CA VAL A 179 1.12 -15.85 -3.98
C VAL A 179 2.57 -15.58 -4.37
N SER A 180 3.38 -16.63 -4.44
CA SER A 180 4.84 -16.55 -4.62
C SER A 180 5.27 -15.71 -5.81
N ARG A 181 4.52 -15.78 -6.92
CA ARG A 181 4.83 -14.97 -8.10
C ARG A 181 4.67 -13.47 -7.85
N ILE A 182 3.60 -13.08 -7.16
CA ILE A 182 3.35 -11.67 -6.81
C ILE A 182 4.46 -11.20 -5.86
N ARG A 183 4.82 -12.00 -4.84
CA ARG A 183 5.92 -11.68 -3.92
C ARG A 183 7.24 -11.45 -4.66
N ARG A 184 7.61 -12.33 -5.58
CA ARG A 184 8.86 -12.20 -6.36
C ARG A 184 8.86 -10.95 -7.23
N GLN A 185 7.73 -10.64 -7.87
CA GLN A 185 7.59 -9.43 -8.67
C GLN A 185 7.67 -8.18 -7.80
N ALA A 186 7.06 -8.19 -6.62
CA ALA A 186 7.14 -7.14 -5.62
C ALA A 186 8.58 -6.95 -5.11
N MET A 187 9.29 -8.03 -4.82
CA MET A 187 10.69 -8.01 -4.39
C MET A 187 11.61 -7.43 -5.46
N ARG A 188 11.47 -7.85 -6.73
CA ARG A 188 12.20 -7.26 -7.87
C ARG A 188 11.88 -5.78 -8.03
N THR A 189 10.62 -5.41 -7.82
CA THR A 189 10.17 -4.01 -7.82
C THR A 189 10.90 -3.19 -6.75
N LEU A 190 10.99 -3.69 -5.51
CA LEU A 190 11.75 -3.05 -4.43
C LEU A 190 13.24 -2.90 -4.76
N ARG A 191 13.88 -3.92 -5.35
CA ARG A 191 15.28 -3.84 -5.81
C ARG A 191 15.48 -2.75 -6.86
N SER A 192 14.49 -2.54 -7.71
CA SER A 192 14.52 -1.52 -8.76
C SER A 192 14.16 -0.10 -8.28
N ALA A 193 13.86 0.08 -6.99
CA ALA A 193 13.45 1.38 -6.47
C ALA A 193 14.57 2.43 -6.68
N PRO A 194 14.29 3.54 -7.38
CA PRO A 194 15.33 4.44 -7.88
C PRO A 194 15.99 5.29 -6.79
N HIS A 195 15.41 5.36 -5.59
CA HIS A 195 15.91 6.16 -4.48
C HIS A 195 15.41 5.64 -3.12
N ARG A 196 16.06 6.11 -2.05
CA ARG A 196 15.61 5.92 -0.67
C ARG A 196 14.42 6.85 -0.40
N GLU A 197 13.29 6.28 -0.01
CA GLU A 197 12.08 7.02 0.36
C GLU A 197 12.07 7.23 1.89
N GLY A 198 12.62 8.35 2.36
CA GLY A 198 12.78 8.59 3.80
C GLY A 198 13.62 7.50 4.49
N VAL A 199 13.00 6.69 5.36
CA VAL A 199 13.66 5.56 6.03
C VAL A 199 13.74 4.31 5.15
N TRP A 200 12.92 4.22 4.10
CA TRP A 200 12.79 3.04 3.26
C TRP A 200 13.90 2.96 2.21
N ASN A 201 14.72 1.91 2.29
CA ASN A 201 15.73 1.60 1.28
C ASN A 201 15.31 0.33 0.53
N GLY A 202 14.75 0.51 -0.67
CA GLY A 202 14.19 -0.58 -1.47
C GLY A 202 15.12 -1.80 -1.63
N PRO A 203 16.35 -1.63 -2.14
CA PRO A 203 17.32 -2.72 -2.25
C PRO A 203 17.60 -3.45 -0.93
N LEU A 204 17.86 -2.72 0.16
CA LEU A 204 18.12 -3.35 1.47
C LEU A 204 16.90 -4.12 1.99
N LEU A 205 15.70 -3.58 1.79
CA LEU A 205 14.46 -4.25 2.20
C LEU A 205 14.21 -5.50 1.36
N ALA A 206 14.51 -5.46 0.07
CA ALA A 206 14.35 -6.62 -0.80
C ALA A 206 15.28 -7.77 -0.40
N ASP A 207 16.53 -7.48 -0.03
CA ASP A 207 17.47 -8.51 0.44
C ASP A 207 17.00 -9.12 1.78
N ALA A 208 16.47 -8.30 2.70
CA ALA A 208 15.87 -8.82 3.93
C ALA A 208 14.60 -9.65 3.68
N LEU A 209 13.76 -9.22 2.74
CA LEU A 209 12.52 -9.91 2.38
C LEU A 209 12.78 -11.22 1.63
N GLU A 210 13.88 -11.32 0.88
CA GLU A 210 14.26 -12.57 0.20
C GLU A 210 14.43 -13.72 1.19
N GLU A 211 15.09 -13.46 2.32
CA GLU A 211 15.25 -14.44 3.40
C GLU A 211 13.89 -14.82 4.02
N VAL A 212 13.01 -13.84 4.27
CA VAL A 212 11.66 -14.09 4.82
C VAL A 212 10.82 -14.93 3.86
N VAL A 213 10.81 -14.58 2.57
CA VAL A 213 10.08 -15.30 1.52
C VAL A 213 10.62 -16.72 1.39
N PHE A 214 11.94 -16.87 1.40
CA PHE A 214 12.60 -18.18 1.34
C PHE A 214 12.20 -19.09 2.51
N MET A 215 12.11 -18.53 3.72
CA MET A 215 11.65 -19.28 4.90
C MET A 215 10.17 -19.65 4.81
N ALA A 216 9.31 -18.75 4.34
CA ALA A 216 7.87 -18.97 4.25
C ALA A 216 7.45 -19.96 3.14
N GLU A 217 8.12 -19.94 1.99
CA GLU A 217 7.81 -20.78 0.83
C GLU A 217 8.53 -22.14 0.85
N GLY A 218 9.56 -22.28 1.67
CA GLY A 218 10.53 -23.37 1.57
C GLY A 218 11.25 -23.37 0.20
N CYS A 219 12.07 -24.39 -0.06
CA CYS A 219 12.80 -24.53 -1.34
C CYS A 219 11.90 -24.90 -2.54
N PHE A 220 10.57 -24.79 -2.44
CA PHE A 220 9.63 -25.42 -3.37
C PHE A 220 9.67 -24.85 -4.79
N TYR A 221 9.95 -23.56 -4.91
CA TYR A 221 10.03 -22.87 -6.20
C TYR A 221 11.47 -22.37 -6.41
N GLY A 222 12.44 -23.28 -6.44
CA GLY A 222 13.79 -22.95 -6.85
C GLY A 222 13.78 -22.26 -8.22
N ASP A 223 14.47 -21.12 -8.31
CA ASP A 223 14.85 -20.30 -9.48
C ASP A 223 14.11 -20.57 -10.83
N GLU A 224 12.78 -20.69 -10.82
CA GLU A 224 12.02 -20.77 -12.06
C GLU A 224 12.05 -19.38 -12.69
N GLY A 225 12.78 -19.29 -13.80
CA GLY A 225 13.02 -18.09 -14.60
C GLY A 225 11.75 -17.51 -15.21
N PHE A 226 10.94 -16.85 -14.38
CA PHE A 226 9.80 -16.07 -14.83
C PHE A 226 10.29 -14.80 -15.54
N GLU A 227 9.95 -14.69 -16.83
CA GLU A 227 10.31 -13.58 -17.73
C GLU A 227 10.02 -12.20 -17.12
N GLU A 228 10.97 -11.28 -17.34
CA GLU A 228 11.15 -10.00 -16.64
C GLU A 228 10.08 -8.93 -16.86
N SER A 229 9.11 -9.13 -17.77
CA SER A 229 8.39 -7.98 -18.33
C SER A 229 6.92 -8.18 -18.72
N GLY A 230 6.30 -9.29 -18.32
CA GLY A 230 4.88 -9.55 -18.63
C GLY A 230 3.92 -9.02 -17.56
N SER A 231 2.80 -8.43 -17.99
CA SER A 231 1.60 -8.25 -17.15
C SER A 231 1.21 -9.62 -16.55
N LEU A 232 0.79 -9.63 -15.28
CA LEU A 232 0.32 -10.85 -14.61
C LEU A 232 -0.87 -11.44 -15.40
N THR A 233 -0.66 -12.53 -16.14
CA THR A 233 -1.75 -13.17 -16.89
C THR A 233 -2.53 -14.13 -15.99
N GLY A 234 -3.80 -14.43 -16.30
CA GLY A 234 -4.61 -15.35 -15.48
C GLY A 234 -3.98 -16.74 -15.30
N SER A 235 -3.20 -17.23 -16.27
CA SER A 235 -2.44 -18.49 -16.18
C SER A 235 -1.29 -18.44 -15.18
N ASP A 236 -0.77 -17.25 -14.90
CA ASP A 236 0.38 -17.01 -14.04
C ASP A 236 0.05 -17.06 -12.54
N LEU A 237 -1.22 -16.84 -12.22
CA LEU A 237 -1.79 -16.94 -10.87
C LEU A 237 -2.22 -18.37 -10.51
N ASN A 238 -2.15 -19.31 -11.46
CA ASN A 238 -2.60 -20.71 -11.29
C ASN A 238 -1.46 -21.68 -10.87
N LEU A 239 -0.30 -21.17 -10.43
CA LEU A 239 0.68 -22.07 -9.81
C LEU A 239 0.11 -22.63 -8.51
N PRO A 240 0.26 -23.94 -8.26
CA PRO A 240 -0.26 -24.55 -7.06
C PRO A 240 0.41 -23.89 -5.86
N ASP A 241 -0.38 -23.31 -4.97
CA ASP A 241 0.04 -22.82 -3.67
C ASP A 241 0.98 -23.81 -2.97
N VAL A 242 2.02 -23.30 -2.30
CA VAL A 242 2.88 -24.14 -1.45
C VAL A 242 1.97 -24.95 -0.52
N PRO A 243 2.09 -26.29 -0.46
CA PRO A 243 1.25 -27.09 0.40
C PRO A 243 1.35 -26.61 1.86
N GLU A 244 0.23 -26.58 2.57
CA GLU A 244 0.13 -26.14 3.98
C GLU A 244 1.20 -26.79 4.89
N LEU A 245 1.53 -28.05 4.64
CA LEU A 245 2.55 -28.81 5.37
C LEU A 245 4.01 -28.37 5.13
N ALA A 246 4.26 -27.60 4.08
CA ALA A 246 5.59 -27.09 3.73
C ALA A 246 5.81 -25.63 4.14
N ARG A 247 4.77 -24.97 4.68
CA ARG A 247 4.82 -23.59 5.17
C ARG A 247 5.24 -23.61 6.65
N ILE A 248 6.27 -22.85 7.00
CA ILE A 248 6.67 -22.64 8.39
C ILE A 248 5.74 -21.57 8.97
N GLU A 249 4.92 -21.92 9.96
CA GLU A 249 4.21 -20.93 10.78
C GLU A 249 5.26 -20.07 11.50
N CYS A 250 5.32 -18.78 11.17
CA CYS A 250 6.20 -17.81 11.82
C CYS A 250 5.59 -17.28 13.13
#